data_AF-A0A7C0W5B3-F1
#
_entry.id   AF-A0A7C0W5B3-F1
#
_cell.length_a   1.000
_cell.length_b   1.000
_cell.length_c   1.000
_cell.angle_alpha   90.00
_cell.angle_beta   90.00
_cell.angle_gamma   90.00
#
_symmetry.space_group_name_H-M   'P 1'
#
loop_
_entity.id
_entity.type
_entity.pdbx_description
1 polymer ?
#
loop_
_entity_poly.entity_id
_entity_poly.type
_entity_poly.pdbx_seq_one_letter_code
_entity_poly.pdbx_strand_id
1 'polypeptide(L)'
;MDLATTRFEQSAELFRALADPTRLAILDLLSDTPKCVCEIGDTVAIAPNLLSYHLKVLREAGLIVGDKRGRWVDYSIASGAWDKLRRAIPAEYGLLETAR
;
A
#
# COMPACT_ATOMS: atom_id res chain seq x y z
N MET A 1 20.39 8.67 18.77
CA MET A 1 19.56 7.60 18.18
C MET A 1 20.23 7.24 16.86
N ASP A 2 20.59 5.97 16.69
CA ASP A 2 21.31 5.51 15.50
C ASP A 2 20.41 5.61 14.26
N LEU A 3 20.91 6.27 13.21
CA LEU A 3 20.19 6.47 11.94
C LEU A 3 19.87 5.15 11.24
N ALA A 4 20.71 4.12 11.44
CA ALA A 4 20.47 2.79 10.88
C ALA A 4 19.23 2.14 11.52
N THR A 5 19.14 2.18 12.84
CA THR A 5 17.97 1.67 13.60
C THR A 5 16.68 2.33 13.15
N THR A 6 16.67 3.66 13.00
CA THR A 6 15.48 4.40 12.57
C THR A 6 15.03 4.03 11.16
N ARG A 7 15.95 3.76 10.22
CA ARG A 7 15.60 3.31 8.87
C ARG A 7 14.94 1.92 8.89
N PHE A 8 15.46 0.99 9.70
CA PHE A 8 14.90 -0.35 9.81
C PHE A 8 13.53 -0.35 10.50
N GLU A 9 13.32 0.51 11.48
CA GLU A 9 12.00 0.73 12.11
C GLU A 9 10.96 1.19 11.07
N GLN A 10 11.28 2.20 10.25
CA GLN A 10 10.39 2.67 9.19
C GLN A 10 10.10 1.59 8.14
N SER A 11 11.10 0.77 7.81
CA SER A 11 10.93 -0.35 6.87
C SER A 11 10.02 -1.42 7.47
N ALA A 12 10.20 -1.75 8.75
CA ALA A 12 9.36 -2.71 9.47
C ALA A 12 7.90 -2.22 9.59
N GLU A 13 7.67 -0.93 9.81
CA GLU A 13 6.34 -0.33 9.80
C GLU A 13 5.67 -0.46 8.42
N LEU A 14 6.41 -0.17 7.35
CA LEU A 14 5.92 -0.33 5.98
C LEU A 14 5.59 -1.79 5.67
N PHE A 15 6.45 -2.73 6.04
CA PHE A 15 6.19 -4.15 5.84
C PHE A 15 5.02 -4.65 6.68
N ARG A 16 4.81 -4.12 7.88
CA ARG A 16 3.63 -4.43 8.70
C ARG A 16 2.34 -3.97 8.02
N ALA A 17 2.37 -2.82 7.35
CA ALA A 17 1.27 -2.36 6.52
C ALA A 17 1.04 -3.23 5.28
N LEU A 18 2.00 -4.05 4.85
CA LEU A 18 1.85 -4.99 3.73
C LEU A 18 1.56 -6.44 4.15
N ALA A 19 1.90 -6.83 5.38
CA ALA A 19 1.84 -8.21 5.87
C ALA A 19 0.40 -8.67 6.16
N ASP A 20 -0.47 -8.54 5.17
CA ASP A 20 -1.87 -8.93 5.19
C ASP A 20 -2.35 -9.18 3.74
N PRO A 21 -2.96 -10.34 3.48
CA PRO A 21 -3.31 -10.73 2.12
C PRO A 21 -4.34 -9.80 1.47
N THR A 22 -5.28 -9.25 2.25
CA THR A 22 -6.27 -8.30 1.74
C THR A 22 -5.60 -7.01 1.28
N ARG A 23 -4.62 -6.51 2.05
CA ARG A 23 -3.88 -5.29 1.68
C ARG A 23 -3.04 -5.49 0.41
N LEU A 24 -2.43 -6.67 0.24
CA LEU A 24 -1.74 -7.02 -1.00
C LEU A 24 -2.70 -7.10 -2.19
N ALA A 25 -3.87 -7.72 -2.01
CA ALA A 25 -4.89 -7.80 -3.06
C ALA A 25 -5.43 -6.41 -3.46
N ILE A 26 -5.61 -5.50 -2.49
CA ILE A 26 -6.01 -4.10 -2.79
C ILE A 26 -4.92 -3.39 -3.60
N LEU A 27 -3.64 -3.55 -3.25
CA LEU A 27 -2.55 -2.93 -4.00
C LEU A 27 -2.44 -3.48 -5.42
N ASP A 28 -2.56 -4.80 -5.60
CA ASP A 28 -2.60 -5.44 -6.91
C ASP A 28 -3.75 -4.88 -7.76
N LEU A 29 -4.96 -4.84 -7.18
CA LEU A 29 -6.15 -4.30 -7.83
C LEU A 29 -5.98 -2.82 -8.27
N LEU A 30 -5.32 -2.00 -7.45
CA LEU A 30 -5.08 -0.58 -7.72
C LEU A 30 -3.87 -0.31 -8.62
N SER A 31 -3.04 -1.33 -8.91
CA SER A 31 -1.85 -1.21 -9.76
C SER A 31 -2.20 -0.97 -11.23
N ASP A 32 -3.41 -1.37 -11.65
CA ASP A 32 -3.92 -1.20 -13.01
C ASP A 32 -4.60 0.17 -13.18
N THR A 33 -5.69 0.41 -12.44
CA THR A 33 -6.47 1.65 -12.51
C THR A 33 -6.94 2.12 -11.14
N PRO A 34 -7.22 3.43 -10.96
CA PRO A 34 -7.98 3.90 -9.81
C PRO A 34 -9.34 3.20 -9.72
N LYS A 35 -9.82 2.93 -8.50
CA LYS A 35 -11.11 2.28 -8.24
C LYS A 35 -11.84 2.91 -7.05
N CYS A 36 -13.16 2.94 -7.08
CA CYS A 36 -13.96 3.38 -5.95
C CYS A 36 -13.89 2.37 -4.80
N VAL A 37 -14.19 2.84 -3.58
CA VAL A 37 -14.35 1.95 -2.41
C VAL A 37 -15.35 0.80 -2.65
N CYS A 38 -16.38 1.02 -3.47
CA CYS A 38 -17.36 0.02 -3.87
C CYS A 38 -16.73 -1.13 -4.65
N GLU A 39 -16.05 -0.82 -5.76
CA GLU A 39 -15.39 -1.79 -6.65
C GLU A 39 -14.33 -2.60 -5.90
N ILE A 40 -13.58 -1.95 -5.01
CA ILE A 40 -12.60 -2.63 -4.16
C ILE A 40 -13.32 -3.62 -3.24
N GLY A 41 -14.37 -3.19 -2.55
CA GLY A 41 -15.14 -4.03 -1.63
C GLY A 41 -15.78 -5.25 -2.31
N ASP A 42 -16.33 -5.06 -3.51
CA ASP A 42 -16.93 -6.13 -4.31
C ASP A 42 -15.88 -7.17 -4.74
N THR A 43 -14.64 -6.73 -5.02
CA THR A 43 -13.55 -7.60 -5.46
C THR A 43 -12.94 -8.40 -4.31
N VAL A 44 -12.65 -7.76 -3.17
CA VAL A 44 -12.02 -8.44 -2.02
C VAL A 44 -13.03 -9.16 -1.11
N ALA A 45 -14.34 -8.94 -1.31
CA ALA A 45 -15.45 -9.62 -0.62
C ALA A 45 -15.37 -9.56 0.92
N ILE A 46 -15.09 -8.37 1.47
CA ILE A 46 -15.01 -8.13 2.92
C ILE A 46 -16.05 -7.12 3.41
N ALA A 47 -16.27 -7.09 4.73
CA ALA A 47 -17.16 -6.13 5.35
C ALA A 47 -16.68 -4.66 5.17
N PRO A 48 -17.57 -3.67 4.95
CA PRO A 48 -17.20 -2.28 4.69
C PRO A 48 -16.34 -1.61 5.78
N ASN A 49 -16.59 -1.93 7.05
CA ASN A 49 -15.78 -1.41 8.18
C ASN A 49 -14.34 -1.92 8.12
N LEU A 50 -14.16 -3.19 7.74
CA LEU A 50 -12.85 -3.80 7.61
C LEU A 50 -12.11 -3.27 6.38
N LEU A 51 -12.82 -3.07 5.27
CA LEU A 51 -12.25 -2.41 4.08
C LEU A 51 -11.75 -1.00 4.41
N SER A 52 -12.56 -0.20 5.10
CA SER A 52 -12.16 1.16 5.51
C SER A 52 -10.90 1.15 6.38
N TYR A 53 -10.77 0.16 7.27
CA TYR A 53 -9.55 -0.03 8.06
C TYR A 53 -8.33 -0.34 7.17
N HIS A 54 -8.44 -1.28 6.23
CA HIS A 54 -7.33 -1.61 5.32
C HIS A 54 -6.91 -0.41 4.46
N LEU A 55 -7.87 0.33 3.90
CA LEU A 55 -7.61 1.53 3.11
C LEU A 55 -6.94 2.63 3.95
N LYS A 56 -7.33 2.77 5.23
CA LYS A 56 -6.68 3.70 6.16
C LYS A 56 -5.22 3.31 6.40
N VAL A 57 -4.95 2.04 6.72
CA VAL A 57 -3.59 1.54 6.96
C VAL A 57 -2.69 1.78 5.75
N LEU A 58 -3.18 1.46 4.54
CA LEU A 58 -2.42 1.68 3.31
C LEU A 58 -2.18 3.17 3.01
N ARG A 59 -3.14 4.04 3.32
CA ARG A 59 -2.97 5.50 3.21
C ARG A 59 -1.95 6.05 4.20
N GLU A 60 -2.01 5.63 5.45
CA GLU A 60 -1.07 6.05 6.50
C GLU A 60 0.36 5.55 6.18
N ALA A 61 0.48 4.37 5.58
CA ALA A 61 1.73 3.86 5.03
C ALA A 61 2.21 4.62 3.78
N GLY A 62 1.40 5.52 3.21
CA GLY A 62 1.72 6.30 2.01
C GLY A 62 1.81 5.44 0.74
N LEU A 63 1.07 4.32 0.69
CA LEU A 63 1.04 3.41 -0.46
C LEU A 63 -0.09 3.72 -1.44
N ILE A 64 -1.18 4.29 -0.93
CA ILE A 64 -2.34 4.70 -1.75
C ILE A 64 -2.75 6.13 -1.40
N VAL A 65 -3.40 6.79 -2.34
CA VAL A 65 -4.10 8.07 -2.14
C VAL A 65 -5.58 7.90 -2.41
N GLY A 66 -6.40 8.83 -1.92
CA GLY A 66 -7.84 8.83 -2.14
C GLY A 66 -8.30 10.21 -2.61
N ASP A 67 -8.94 10.25 -3.77
CA ASP A 67 -9.48 11.45 -4.39
C ASP A 67 -11.00 11.46 -4.26
N LYS A 68 -11.54 12.54 -3.70
CA LYS A 68 -12.98 12.66 -3.47
C LYS A 68 -13.70 12.96 -4.79
N ARG A 69 -14.60 12.06 -5.20
CA ARG A 69 -15.47 12.19 -6.36
C ARG A 69 -16.93 12.31 -5.92
N GLY A 70 -17.34 13.53 -5.59
CA GLY A 70 -18.69 13.81 -5.07
C GLY A 70 -18.89 13.16 -3.69
N ARG A 71 -19.75 12.13 -3.61
CA ARG A 71 -19.99 11.36 -2.38
C ARG A 71 -19.03 10.16 -2.21
N TRP A 72 -18.31 9.81 -3.25
CA TRP A 72 -17.42 8.65 -3.29
C TRP A 72 -15.96 9.07 -3.17
N VAL A 73 -15.10 8.10 -2.89
CA VAL A 73 -13.64 8.27 -2.91
C VAL A 73 -13.08 7.21 -3.85
N ASP A 74 -12.34 7.67 -4.85
CA ASP A 74 -11.57 6.81 -5.74
C ASP A 74 -10.16 6.68 -5.16
N TYR A 75 -9.66 5.46 -5.03
CA TYR A 75 -8.33 5.18 -4.54
C TYR A 75 -7.40 4.83 -5.69
N SER A 76 -6.13 5.19 -5.57
CA SER A 76 -5.08 4.86 -6.52
C SER A 76 -3.75 4.66 -5.81
N ILE A 77 -2.78 4.00 -6.45
CA ILE A 77 -1.41 3.90 -5.94
C ILE A 77 -0.81 5.29 -5.80
N ALA A 78 -0.22 5.58 -4.64
CA ALA A 78 0.44 6.85 -4.39
C ALA A 78 1.66 7.01 -5.31
N SER A 79 1.89 8.23 -5.81
CA SER A 79 3.12 8.52 -6.56
C SER A 79 4.35 8.20 -5.70
N GLY A 80 5.25 7.36 -6.23
CA GLY A 80 6.46 6.90 -5.52
C GLY A 80 6.24 5.76 -4.52
N ALA A 81 5.05 5.16 -4.42
CA ALA A 81 4.81 4.02 -3.53
C ALA A 81 5.75 2.85 -3.82
N TRP A 82 5.94 2.49 -5.09
CA TRP A 82 6.84 1.40 -5.50
C TRP A 82 8.31 1.71 -5.20
N ASP A 83 8.75 2.95 -5.43
CA ASP A 83 10.10 3.39 -5.03
C ASP A 83 10.30 3.35 -3.53
N LYS A 84 9.28 3.72 -2.74
CA LYS A 84 9.30 3.63 -1.28
C LYS A 84 9.47 2.18 -0.83
N LEU A 85 8.69 1.26 -1.41
CA LEU A 85 8.79 -0.17 -1.13
C LEU A 85 10.17 -0.74 -1.49
N ARG A 86 10.68 -0.41 -2.67
CA ARG A 86 12.00 -0.84 -3.13
C ARG A 86 13.11 -0.37 -2.20
N ARG A 87 13.05 0.85 -1.68
CA ARG A 87 14.06 1.42 -0.77
C ARG A 87 14.00 0.87 0.66
N ALA A 88 12.85 0.32 1.05
CA ALA A 88 12.65 -0.32 2.35
C ALA A 88 13.36 -1.68 2.46
N ILE A 89 13.62 -2.33 1.33
CA ILE A 89 14.46 -3.54 1.27
C ILE A 89 15.93 -3.08 1.21
N PRO A 90 16.80 -3.49 2.15
CA PRO A 90 18.21 -3.12 2.11
C PRO A 90 18.89 -3.70 0.87
N ALA A 91 19.75 -2.92 0.23
CA ALA A 91 20.33 -3.27 -1.08
C ALA A 91 21.20 -4.54 -1.02
N GLU A 92 21.79 -4.85 0.14
CA GLU A 92 22.56 -6.08 0.36
C GLU A 92 21.71 -7.37 0.26
N TYR A 93 20.38 -7.30 0.28
CA TYR A 93 19.53 -8.48 0.18
C TYR A 93 19.37 -9.01 -1.25
N GLY A 94 19.94 -8.36 -2.27
CA GLY A 94 20.04 -8.92 -3.63
C GLY A 94 18.71 -9.35 -4.27
N LEU A 95 17.58 -8.79 -3.83
CA LEU A 95 16.27 -9.14 -4.33
C LEU A 95 15.90 -8.17 -5.45
N LEU A 96 15.98 -8.71 -6.67
CA LEU A 96 15.57 -8.14 -7.97
C LEU A 96 16.66 -7.32 -8.68
N GLU A 97 17.55 -8.03 -9.38
CA GLU A 97 17.95 -7.55 -10.71
C GLU A 97 16.67 -7.24 -11.48
N THR A 98 16.50 -5.96 -11.81
CA THR A 98 15.34 -5.39 -12.48
C THR A 98 14.93 -6.22 -13.70
N ALA A 99 13.82 -6.97 -13.56
CA ALA A 99 13.12 -7.50 -14.71
C ALA A 99 12.59 -6.33 -15.54
N ARG A 100 12.97 -6.38 -16.80
CA ARG A 100 12.82 -5.38 -17.87
C ARG A 100 11.39 -5.22 -18.35
#